data_AF-A0A5N8YCY5-F1
#
_entry.id   AF-A0A5N8YCY5-F1
#
_cell.length_a   1.000
_cell.length_b   1.000
_cell.length_c   1.000
_cell.angle_alpha   90.00
_cell.angle_beta   90.00
_cell.angle_gamma   90.00
#
_symmetry.space_group_name_H-M   'P 1'
#
loop_
_entity.id
_entity.type
_entity.pdbx_description
1 polymer ?
#
loop_
_entity_poly.entity_id
_entity_poly.type
_entity_poly.pdbx_seq_one_letter_code
_entity_poly.pdbx_strand_id
1 'polypeptide(L)'
;MTSQLRSRGGDISPPDADGIAVGTAERTRESISPICVSIGHNVNLESAIELTLLCCKGYRMLEFTRLAHLVSLRVESLPRSHGNP
;
A
#
# COMPACT_ATOMS: atom_id res chain seq x y z
N MET A 1 -6.50 -15.33 16.74
CA MET A 1 -5.21 -16.02 16.78
C MET A 1 -4.89 -16.55 15.38
N THR A 2 -4.64 -15.66 14.43
CA THR A 2 -4.12 -16.05 13.12
C THR A 2 -2.65 -16.36 13.27
N SER A 3 -2.32 -17.62 12.99
CA SER A 3 -0.99 -18.20 12.84
C SER A 3 0.01 -17.18 12.29
N GLN A 4 1.16 -17.11 12.93
CA GLN A 4 2.33 -16.34 12.53
C GLN A 4 2.49 -16.31 10.99
N LEU A 5 2.50 -15.13 10.39
CA LEU A 5 3.06 -14.92 9.04
C LEU A 5 4.50 -15.44 9.07
N ARG A 6 4.76 -16.70 8.73
CA ARG A 6 6.03 -17.42 8.98
C ARG A 6 7.26 -16.84 8.26
N SER A 7 7.11 -15.73 7.58
CA SER A 7 8.16 -14.91 7.01
C SER A 7 7.62 -13.48 7.02
N ARG A 8 7.89 -12.71 8.09
CA ARG A 8 7.84 -11.23 8.08
C ARG A 8 8.99 -10.68 7.19
N GLY A 9 9.22 -11.31 6.04
CA GLY A 9 10.28 -10.95 5.12
C GLY A 9 9.89 -9.69 4.37
N GLY A 10 10.09 -8.56 5.01
CA GLY A 10 10.32 -7.29 4.33
C GLY A 10 11.70 -7.34 3.70
N ASP A 11 11.77 -7.43 2.37
CA ASP A 11 13.03 -7.11 1.69
C ASP A 11 13.21 -5.60 1.81
N ILE A 12 14.15 -5.19 2.67
CA ILE A 12 14.40 -3.78 2.96
C ILE A 12 15.07 -3.19 1.72
N SER A 13 14.47 -2.14 1.16
CA SER A 13 15.09 -1.45 0.04
C SER A 13 16.39 -0.77 0.49
N PRO A 14 17.38 -0.60 -0.41
CA PRO A 14 18.63 0.05 -0.08
C PRO A 14 18.41 1.40 0.62
N PRO A 15 19.28 1.76 1.58
CA PRO A 15 19.20 3.07 2.22
C PRO A 15 19.46 4.20 1.22
N ASP A 16 18.96 5.40 1.52
CA ASP A 16 19.27 6.62 0.79
C ASP A 16 20.71 7.11 1.05
N ALA A 17 21.04 8.30 0.51
CA ALA A 17 22.35 8.92 0.65
C ALA A 17 22.75 9.20 2.11
N ASP A 18 21.79 9.28 3.02
CA ASP A 18 21.98 9.54 4.44
C ASP A 18 21.99 8.24 5.28
N GLY A 19 21.88 7.07 4.63
CA GLY A 19 21.89 5.78 5.30
C GLY A 19 20.53 5.34 5.83
N ILE A 20 19.43 6.01 5.45
CA ILE A 20 18.08 5.75 5.95
C ILE A 20 17.34 4.81 4.99
N ALA A 21 16.77 3.73 5.54
CA ALA A 21 15.94 2.81 4.76
C ALA A 21 14.68 3.54 4.24
N VAL A 22 14.54 3.59 2.91
CA VAL A 22 13.44 4.32 2.25
C VAL A 22 12.15 3.52 2.14
N GLY A 23 12.18 2.22 2.41
CA GLY A 23 11.04 1.33 2.20
C GLY A 23 11.30 -0.14 2.52
N THR A 24 10.24 -0.95 2.37
CA THR A 24 10.23 -2.40 2.59
C THR A 24 9.11 -3.08 1.79
N ALA A 25 9.30 -4.34 1.41
CA ALA A 25 8.29 -5.16 0.78
C ALA A 25 7.47 -6.00 1.80
N GLU A 26 6.32 -5.50 2.23
CA GLU A 26 5.50 -6.17 3.26
C GLU A 26 4.43 -7.10 2.69
N ARG A 27 4.25 -8.26 3.33
CA ARG A 27 3.14 -9.18 2.99
C ARG A 27 1.91 -8.87 3.83
N THR A 28 0.81 -8.55 3.16
CA THR A 28 -0.49 -8.31 3.80
C THR A 28 -1.37 -9.57 3.88
N ARG A 29 -1.07 -10.59 3.07
CA ARG A 29 -1.76 -11.89 3.03
C ARG A 29 -0.77 -13.01 2.72
N GLU A 30 -1.05 -14.19 3.27
CA GLU A 30 -0.30 -15.40 2.93
C GLU A 30 -0.45 -15.76 1.44
N SER A 31 0.63 -16.30 0.87
CA SER A 31 0.67 -16.81 -0.51
C SER A 31 0.36 -15.79 -1.62
N ILE A 32 0.36 -14.50 -1.30
CA ILE A 32 0.19 -13.41 -2.27
C ILE A 32 1.46 -12.56 -2.34
N SER A 33 1.70 -11.93 -3.50
CA SER A 33 2.80 -10.99 -3.70
C SER A 33 2.75 -9.84 -2.69
N PRO A 34 3.90 -9.44 -2.12
CA PRO A 34 3.96 -8.33 -1.18
C PRO A 34 3.56 -7.00 -1.84
N ILE A 35 3.40 -5.99 -0.98
CA ILE A 35 3.27 -4.58 -1.35
C ILE A 35 4.55 -3.85 -0.96
N CYS A 36 4.97 -2.87 -1.76
CA CYS A 36 6.05 -1.99 -1.37
C CYS A 36 5.49 -0.86 -0.51
N VAL A 37 6.09 -0.65 0.65
CA VAL A 37 5.80 0.46 1.56
C VAL A 37 7.03 1.35 1.58
N SER A 38 6.85 2.65 1.39
CA SER A 38 7.94 3.63 1.46
C SER A 38 7.61 4.73 2.45
N ILE A 39 8.64 5.41 2.94
CA ILE A 39 8.45 6.62 3.75
C ILE A 39 7.87 7.75 2.89
N GLY A 40 6.96 8.51 3.49
CA GLY A 40 6.45 9.76 2.96
C GLY A 40 6.97 10.96 3.77
N HIS A 41 6.30 12.11 3.66
CA HIS A 41 6.66 13.29 4.44
C HIS A 41 6.23 13.15 5.92
N ASN A 42 7.13 13.45 6.86
CA ASN A 42 6.91 13.42 8.32
C ASN A 42 6.43 12.08 8.90
N VAL A 43 6.80 10.95 8.28
CA VAL A 43 6.47 9.61 8.78
C VAL A 43 7.72 8.75 8.69
N ASN A 44 8.06 8.05 9.78
CA ASN A 44 9.15 7.08 9.78
C ASN A 44 8.70 5.74 9.17
N LEU A 45 9.66 4.89 8.81
CA LEU A 45 9.37 3.63 8.11
C LEU A 45 8.51 2.67 8.95
N GLU A 46 8.77 2.56 10.26
CA GLU A 46 8.00 1.68 11.15
C GLU A 46 6.52 2.08 11.22
N SER A 47 6.25 3.37 11.44
CA SER A 47 4.89 3.92 11.45
C SER A 47 4.20 3.78 10.08
N ALA A 48 4.93 3.96 8.98
CA ALA A 48 4.39 3.75 7.63
C ALA A 48 3.95 2.29 7.42
N ILE A 49 4.76 1.32 7.87
CA ILE A 49 4.44 -0.11 7.81
C ILE A 49 3.21 -0.42 8.66
N GLU A 50 3.19 0.03 9.91
CA GLU A 50 2.09 -0.23 10.85
C GLU A 50 0.76 0.30 10.30
N LEU A 51 0.72 1.57 9.87
CA LEU A 51 -0.47 2.18 9.27
C LEU A 51 -0.92 1.41 8.02
N THR A 52 0.02 1.01 7.16
CA THR A 52 -0.28 0.24 5.94
C THR A 52 -0.93 -1.10 6.28
N LEU A 53 -0.35 -1.86 7.22
CA LEU A 53 -0.88 -3.17 7.62
C LEU A 53 -2.26 -3.06 8.30
N LEU A 54 -2.48 -2.03 9.12
CA LEU A 54 -3.78 -1.74 9.73
C LEU A 54 -4.87 -1.41 8.68
N CYS A 55 -4.49 -0.71 7.61
CA CYS A 55 -5.40 -0.39 6.51
C CYS A 55 -5.64 -1.55 5.54
N CYS A 56 -4.78 -2.57 5.53
CA CYS A 56 -4.92 -3.76 4.71
C CYS A 56 -5.77 -4.84 5.40
N LYS A 57 -7.09 -4.62 5.44
CA LYS A 57 -8.08 -5.52 6.08
C LYS A 57 -8.38 -6.78 5.26
N GLY A 58 -7.42 -7.70 5.15
CA GLY A 58 -7.61 -8.99 4.46
C GLY A 58 -7.63 -8.90 2.93
N TYR A 59 -7.17 -7.78 2.37
CA TYR A 59 -6.89 -7.59 0.95
C TYR A 59 -5.40 -7.32 0.73
N ARG A 60 -4.92 -7.55 -0.50
CA ARG A 60 -3.55 -7.19 -0.87
C ARG A 60 -3.35 -5.67 -0.89
N MET A 61 -4.31 -4.94 -1.44
CA MET A 61 -4.26 -3.49 -1.67
C MET A 61 -4.86 -2.72 -0.47
N LEU A 62 -4.27 -1.56 -0.16
CA LEU A 62 -4.79 -0.61 0.82
C LEU A 62 -6.27 -0.31 0.57
N GLU A 63 -7.06 -0.27 1.64
CA GLU A 63 -8.49 0.04 1.54
C GLU A 63 -8.74 1.36 0.81
N PHE A 64 -7.96 2.40 1.09
CA PHE A 64 -8.09 3.71 0.45
C PHE A 64 -7.82 3.66 -1.06
N THR A 65 -6.73 3.02 -1.49
CA THR A 65 -6.40 2.88 -2.92
C THR A 65 -7.45 2.04 -3.64
N ARG A 66 -7.94 0.97 -3.00
CA ARG A 66 -8.99 0.12 -3.56
C ARG A 66 -10.29 0.90 -3.76
N LEU A 67 -10.70 1.69 -2.77
CA LEU A 67 -11.88 2.53 -2.87
C LEU A 67 -11.73 3.61 -3.94
N ALA A 68 -10.59 4.30 -3.99
CA ALA A 68 -10.30 5.29 -5.02
C ALA A 68 -10.37 4.69 -6.43
N HIS A 69 -9.82 3.50 -6.63
CA HIS A 69 -9.90 2.77 -7.90
C HIS A 69 -11.35 2.46 -8.29
N LEU A 70 -12.17 1.96 -7.36
CA LEU A 70 -13.58 1.69 -7.61
C LEU A 70 -14.38 2.95 -7.96
N VAL A 71 -14.07 4.07 -7.31
CA VAL A 71 -14.69 5.37 -7.64
C VAL A 71 -14.26 5.85 -9.02
N SER A 72 -12.99 5.71 -9.39
CA SER A 72 -12.51 6.07 -10.74
C SER A 72 -13.25 5.30 -11.83
N LEU A 73 -13.37 3.97 -11.67
CA LEU A 73 -14.12 3.12 -12.60
C LEU A 73 -15.60 3.54 -12.70
N ARG A 74 -16.21 3.92 -11.56
CA ARG A 74 -17.58 4.43 -11.54
C ARG A 74 -17.69 5.71 -12.37
N VAL A 75 -16.80 6.69 -12.16
CA VAL A 75 -16.84 7.98 -12.87
C VAL A 75 -16.65 7.79 -14.37
N GLU A 76 -15.77 6.88 -14.80
CA GLU A 76 -15.57 6.56 -16.22
C GLU A 76 -16.80 5.93 -16.88
N SER A 77 -17.58 5.15 -16.11
CA SER A 77 -18.81 4.53 -16.61
C SER A 77 -20.00 5.50 -16.71
N LEU A 78 -19.88 6.71 -16.17
CA LEU A 78 -20.90 7.74 -16.30
C LEU A 78 -20.84 8.40 -17.69
N PRO A 79 -21.97 8.73 -18.30
CA PRO A 79 -21.99 9.45 -19.57
C PRO A 79 -21.26 10.78 -19.40
N ARG A 80 -20.13 10.94 -20.11
CA ARG A 80 -19.37 12.18 -20.10
C ARG A 80 -20.20 13.28 -20.74
N SER A 81 -20.69 14.22 -19.94
CA SER A 81 -21.28 15.46 -20.44
C SER A 81 -20.17 16.29 -21.07
N HIS A 82 -19.84 16.01 -22.32
CA HIS A 82 -18.96 16.86 -23.10
C HIS A 82 -19.69 18.17 -23.36
N GLY A 83 -19.37 19.20 -22.59
CA GLY A 83 -19.44 20.58 -23.06
C GLY A 83 -18.23 20.80 -23.97
N ASN A 84 -18.46 20.78 -25.27
CA ASN A 84 -17.48 21.27 -26.25
C ASN A 84 -17.58 22.81 -26.25
N PRO A 85 -16.47 23.57 -26.28
CA PRO A 85 -16.53 24.96 -26.69
C PRO A 85 -17.00 25.11 -28.14
#